data_AF-A0A1B8Y7C0-F1
#
_entry.id   AF-A0A1B8Y7C0-F1
#
_cell.length_a   1.000
_cell.length_b   1.000
_cell.length_c   1.000
_cell.angle_alpha   90.00
_cell.angle_beta   90.00
_cell.angle_gamma   90.00
#
_symmetry.space_group_name_H-M   'P 1'
#
loop_
_entity.id
_entity.type
_entity.pdbx_description
1 polymer ?
#
loop_
_entity_poly.entity_id
_entity_poly.type
_entity_poly.pdbx_seq_one_letter_code
_entity_poly.pdbx_strand_id
1 'polypeptide(L)'
;SQSRYYRQLVEFRLAIEEINKNPSLLPNVTLGYHIYDSCGHEQKVMKSTLQILSGTKEPVPNYSCGRKRNIAGFIGDFTSETTMISAQILSLFGFSQ
;
A
#
# COMPACT_ATOMS: atom_id res chain seq x y z
N SER A 1 -1.36 21.10 -7.48
CA SER A 1 -0.71 20.01 -6.73
C SER A 1 -1.73 19.09 -6.06
N GLN A 2 -2.62 19.57 -5.18
CA GLN A 2 -3.59 18.74 -4.42
C GLN A 2 -4.65 18.02 -5.29
N SER A 3 -5.07 18.64 -6.40
CA SER A 3 -6.01 18.03 -7.36
C SER A 3 -5.47 16.75 -8.03
N ARG A 4 -4.15 16.65 -8.27
CA ARG A 4 -3.55 15.48 -8.93
C ARG A 4 -3.54 14.25 -8.03
N TYR A 5 -3.19 14.43 -6.75
CA TYR A 5 -3.24 13.35 -5.75
C TYR A 5 -4.66 12.81 -5.58
N TYR A 6 -5.63 13.71 -5.39
CA TYR A 6 -7.03 13.31 -5.28
C TYR A 6 -7.51 12.54 -6.51
N ARG A 7 -7.15 13.00 -7.72
CA ARG A 7 -7.48 12.31 -8.96
C ARG A 7 -6.90 10.89 -9.00
N GLN A 8 -5.63 10.71 -8.67
CA GLN A 8 -4.98 9.39 -8.65
C GLN A 8 -5.62 8.45 -7.62
N LEU A 9 -6.02 8.97 -6.46
CA LEU A 9 -6.75 8.18 -5.45
C LEU A 9 -8.12 7.70 -5.96
N VAL A 10 -8.85 8.58 -6.65
CA VAL A 10 -10.14 8.24 -7.26
C VAL A 10 -9.95 7.21 -8.38
N GLU A 11 -8.96 7.42 -9.27
CA GLU A 11 -8.64 6.49 -10.36
C GLU A 11 -8.25 5.11 -9.82
N PHE A 12 -7.42 5.05 -8.77
CA PHE A 12 -7.06 3.80 -8.12
C PHE A 12 -8.27 3.09 -7.51
N ARG A 13 -9.11 3.82 -6.76
CA ARG A 13 -10.34 3.25 -6.17
C ARG A 13 -11.24 2.67 -7.25
N LEU A 14 -11.46 3.40 -8.34
CA LEU A 14 -12.30 2.95 -9.45
C LEU A 14 -11.71 1.70 -10.12
N ALA A 15 -10.39 1.65 -10.34
CA ALA A 15 -9.75 0.47 -10.90
C ALA A 15 -9.97 -0.78 -10.02
N ILE A 16 -9.87 -0.65 -8.70
CA ILE A 16 -10.17 -1.76 -7.79
C ILE A 16 -11.66 -2.15 -7.85
N GLU A 17 -12.58 -1.18 -7.90
CA GLU A 17 -14.00 -1.46 -8.05
C GLU A 17 -14.33 -2.17 -9.38
N GLU A 18 -13.67 -1.79 -10.47
CA GLU A 18 -13.81 -2.43 -11.78
C GLU A 18 -13.27 -3.86 -11.78
N ILE A 19 -12.10 -4.10 -11.18
CA ILE A 19 -11.54 -5.44 -11.03
C ILE A 19 -12.49 -6.32 -10.22
N ASN A 20 -12.96 -5.84 -9.06
CA ASN A 20 -13.84 -6.61 -8.19
C ASN A 20 -15.23 -6.91 -8.80
N LYS A 21 -15.68 -6.11 -9.77
CA LYS A 21 -16.94 -6.33 -10.50
C LYS A 21 -16.78 -7.21 -11.74
N ASN A 22 -15.56 -7.46 -12.18
CA ASN A 22 -15.29 -8.23 -13.39
C ASN A 22 -15.12 -9.72 -13.03
N PRO A 23 -16.07 -10.60 -13.35
CA PRO A 23 -15.99 -12.02 -13.01
C PRO A 23 -14.84 -12.76 -13.71
N SER A 24 -14.27 -12.18 -14.78
CA SER A 24 -13.11 -12.73 -15.48
C SER A 24 -11.78 -12.37 -14.82
N LEU A 25 -11.75 -11.38 -13.92
CA LEU A 25 -10.56 -10.94 -13.20
C LEU A 25 -10.69 -11.33 -11.72
N LEU A 26 -9.76 -12.17 -11.24
CA LEU A 26 -9.73 -12.62 -9.84
C LEU A 26 -11.10 -13.18 -9.34
N PRO A 27 -11.64 -14.22 -10.00
CA PRO A 27 -12.94 -14.78 -9.62
C PRO A 27 -12.92 -15.27 -8.17
N ASN A 28 -14.00 -14.99 -7.43
CA ASN A 28 -14.16 -15.32 -6.01
C ASN A 28 -13.15 -14.67 -5.05
N VAL A 29 -12.49 -13.59 -5.48
CA VAL A 29 -11.57 -12.80 -4.65
C VAL A 29 -12.05 -11.35 -4.65
N THR A 30 -12.04 -10.73 -3.47
CA THR A 30 -12.27 -9.29 -3.34
C THR A 30 -10.95 -8.61 -3.00
N LEU A 31 -10.48 -7.72 -3.87
CA LEU A 31 -9.36 -6.85 -3.58
C LEU A 31 -9.79 -5.71 -2.65
N GLY A 32 -9.15 -5.64 -1.49
CA GLY A 32 -9.14 -4.47 -0.63
C GLY A 32 -7.86 -3.65 -0.83
N TYR A 33 -7.77 -2.50 -0.16
CA TYR A 33 -6.58 -1.66 -0.19
C TYR A 33 -6.39 -0.91 1.13
N HIS A 34 -5.15 -0.52 1.39
CA HIS A 34 -4.78 0.46 2.41
C HIS A 34 -4.05 1.61 1.73
N ILE A 35 -4.54 2.83 1.92
CA ILE A 35 -3.95 4.04 1.34
C ILE A 35 -3.45 4.92 2.48
N TYR A 36 -2.22 5.40 2.35
CA TYR A 36 -1.60 6.31 3.32
C TYR A 36 -1.07 7.54 2.61
N ASP A 37 -1.20 8.69 3.25
CA ASP A 37 -0.64 9.95 2.78
C ASP A 37 0.73 10.17 3.44
N SER A 38 1.80 10.07 2.65
CA SER A 38 3.15 10.40 3.10
C SER A 38 3.36 11.90 3.29
N CYS A 39 2.51 12.74 2.68
CA CYS A 39 2.71 14.16 2.49
C CYS A 39 4.12 14.52 1.99
N GLY A 40 4.81 13.61 1.28
CA GLY A 40 6.22 13.79 0.88
C GLY A 40 7.24 13.73 2.02
N HIS A 41 6.87 13.25 3.21
CA HIS A 41 7.77 13.16 4.37
C HIS A 41 8.28 11.73 4.57
N GLU A 42 9.60 11.54 4.56
CA GLU A 42 10.26 10.24 4.70
C GLU A 42 9.80 9.46 5.94
N GLN A 43 9.72 10.13 7.09
CA GLN A 43 9.29 9.49 8.34
C GLN A 43 7.86 8.95 8.26
N LYS A 44 6.98 9.61 7.50
CA LYS A 44 5.60 9.13 7.29
C LYS A 44 5.59 7.91 6.38
N VAL A 45 6.43 7.87 5.34
CA VAL A 45 6.62 6.68 4.47
C VAL A 45 7.10 5.49 5.28
N MET A 46 8.13 5.67 6.12
CA MET A 46 8.64 4.60 6.97
C MET A 46 7.55 4.09 7.92
N LYS A 47 6.85 5.00 8.60
CA LYS A 47 5.78 4.66 9.55
C LYS A 47 4.65 3.90 8.86
N SER A 48 4.14 4.39 7.72
CA SER A 48 3.03 3.76 7.02
C SER A 48 3.40 2.39 6.45
N THR A 49 4.59 2.26 5.87
CA THR A 49 5.10 0.98 5.34
C THR A 49 5.16 -0.08 6.44
N LEU A 50 5.73 0.27 7.60
CA LEU A 50 5.81 -0.65 8.74
C LEU A 50 4.43 -0.98 9.34
N GLN A 51 3.50 -0.02 9.39
CA GLN A 51 2.12 -0.26 9.83
C GLN A 51 1.37 -1.26 8.92
N ILE A 52 1.60 -1.20 7.60
CA ILE A 52 1.01 -2.15 6.65
C ILE A 52 1.55 -3.56 6.91
N LEU A 53 2.88 -3.66 7.05
CA LEU A 53 3.60 -4.94 7.26
C LEU A 53 3.27 -5.58 8.61
N SER A 54 3.25 -4.81 9.70
CA SER A 54 2.95 -5.32 11.05
C SER A 54 1.46 -5.62 11.26
N GLY A 55 0.64 -4.88 10.52
CA GLY A 55 -0.81 -4.88 10.65
C GLY A 55 -1.36 -4.28 11.94
N THR A 56 -0.57 -3.42 12.58
CA THR A 56 -0.90 -2.72 13.81
C THR A 56 -0.93 -1.21 13.58
N LYS A 57 -1.68 -0.49 14.42
CA LYS A 57 -1.71 0.99 14.40
C LYS A 57 -0.35 1.58 14.79
N GLU A 58 0.33 0.98 15.75
CA GLU A 58 1.72 1.33 16.07
C GLU A 58 2.65 0.30 15.44
N PRO A 59 3.62 0.71 14.61
CA PRO A 59 4.51 -0.24 13.94
C PRO A 59 5.37 -0.95 14.98
N VAL A 60 5.30 -2.28 15.00
CA VAL A 60 6.18 -3.11 15.82
C VAL A 60 6.99 -3.99 14.85
N PRO A 61 8.31 -3.75 14.71
CA PRO A 61 9.15 -4.55 13.83
C PRO A 61 9.07 -6.03 14.18
N ASN A 62 9.05 -6.89 13.15
CA ASN A 62 8.98 -8.35 13.30
C ASN A 62 7.71 -8.88 14.03
N TYR A 63 6.66 -8.08 14.18
CA TYR A 63 5.39 -8.52 14.75
C TYR A 63 4.34 -8.61 13.65
N SER A 64 3.82 -9.80 13.40
CA SER A 64 2.59 -10.02 12.62
C SER A 64 1.49 -10.47 13.56
N CYS A 65 0.47 -9.63 13.78
CA CYS A 65 -0.67 -10.00 14.62
C CYS A 65 -1.52 -11.09 13.95
N GLY A 66 -1.19 -12.37 14.18
CA GLY A 66 -2.03 -13.59 14.09
C GLY A 66 -2.77 -13.93 12.78
N ARG A 67 -3.11 -12.96 11.95
CA ARG A 67 -3.73 -13.11 10.63
C ARG A 67 -2.64 -12.82 9.61
N LYS A 68 -2.22 -13.87 8.88
CA LYS A 68 -1.48 -13.67 7.63
C LYS A 68 -2.30 -12.73 6.75
N ARG A 69 -1.79 -11.52 6.54
CA ARG A 69 -2.37 -10.61 5.55
C ARG A 69 -1.93 -11.12 4.19
N ASN A 70 -2.90 -11.39 3.34
CA ASN A 70 -2.64 -11.71 1.94
C ASN A 70 -2.39 -10.39 1.21
N ILE A 71 -1.16 -9.91 1.28
CA ILE A 71 -0.73 -8.71 0.55
C ILE A 71 -0.51 -9.11 -0.90
N ALA A 72 -1.30 -8.55 -1.81
CA ALA A 72 -1.17 -8.79 -3.25
C ALA A 72 0.01 -8.00 -3.87
N GLY A 73 0.33 -6.84 -3.30
CA GLY A 73 1.42 -5.98 -3.74
C GLY A 73 1.39 -4.61 -3.09
N PHE A 74 2.40 -3.80 -3.43
CA PHE A 74 2.54 -2.40 -3.02
C PHE A 74 2.59 -1.51 -4.26
N ILE A 75 2.03 -0.30 -4.15
CA ILE A 75 2.13 0.74 -5.18
C ILE A 75 2.96 1.88 -4.61
N GLY A 76 3.89 2.39 -5.41
CA GLY A 76 4.81 3.47 -5.06
C GLY A 76 4.13 4.77 -4.62
N ASP A 77 4.90 5.61 -3.94
CA ASP A 77 4.50 6.98 -3.65
C ASP A 77 4.70 7.86 -4.90
N PHE A 78 4.31 9.13 -4.82
CA PHE A 78 4.31 10.03 -5.96
C PHE A 78 5.71 10.43 -6.43
N THR A 79 6.71 10.46 -5.55
CA THR A 79 8.09 10.80 -5.90
C THR A 79 9.00 9.57 -5.83
N SER A 80 10.06 9.57 -6.62
CA SER A 80 11.05 8.50 -6.62
C SER A 80 11.78 8.38 -5.28
N GLU A 81 12.03 9.52 -4.62
CA GLU A 81 12.69 9.58 -3.32
C GLU A 81 11.88 8.84 -2.25
N THR A 82 10.60 9.16 -2.11
CA THR A 82 9.75 8.49 -1.12
C THR A 82 9.44 7.04 -1.51
N THR A 83 9.30 6.74 -2.80
CA THR A 83 9.14 5.36 -3.28
C THR A 83 10.37 4.50 -2.96
N MET A 84 11.57 5.05 -3.09
CA MET A 84 12.81 4.31 -2.78
C MET A 84 12.86 3.91 -1.30
N ILE A 85 12.39 4.79 -0.40
CA ILE A 85 12.34 4.49 1.04
C ILE A 85 11.38 3.33 1.33
N SER A 86 10.17 3.32 0.76
CA SER A 86 9.26 2.18 0.92
C SER A 86 9.83 0.91 0.30
N ALA A 87 10.40 0.98 -0.91
CA ALA A 87 10.98 -0.17 -1.60
C ALA A 87 12.12 -0.83 -0.79
N GLN A 88 13.00 -0.02 -0.20
CA GLN A 88 14.07 -0.52 0.67
C GLN A 88 13.51 -1.28 1.87
N ILE A 89 12.52 -0.73 2.58
CA ILE A 89 11.88 -1.42 3.72
C ILE A 89 11.20 -2.71 3.24
N LEU A 90 10.41 -2.65 2.16
CA LEU A 90 9.68 -3.79 1.61
C LEU A 90 10.61 -4.96 1.24
N SER A 91 11.78 -4.65 0.68
CA SER A 91 12.79 -5.65 0.33
C SER A 91 13.27 -6.46 1.53
N LEU A 92 13.35 -5.86 2.71
CA LEU A 92 13.74 -6.55 3.96
C LEU A 92 12.70 -7.59 4.40
N PHE A 93 11.46 -7.44 3.94
CA PHE A 93 10.34 -8.35 4.23
C PHE A 93 10.01 -9.26 3.03
N GLY A 94 10.83 -9.26 1.97
CA GLY A 94 10.64 -10.10 0.79
C GLY A 94 9.57 -9.62 -0.19
N PHE A 95 9.16 -8.35 -0.11
CA PHE A 95 8.23 -7.74 -1.06
C PHE A 95 8.98 -6.90 -2.10
N SER A 96 8.54 -6.99 -3.36
CA SER A 96 8.94 -6.06 -4.42
C SER A 96 7.86 -5.01 -4.65
N GLN A 97 8.27 -3.77 -4.90
CA GLN A 97 7.44 -2.64 -5.31
C GLN A 97 7.88 -2.15 -6.68
#